data_AF-A0A2H0Q9F5-F1
#
_entry.id   AF-A0A2H0Q9F5-F1
#
_cell.length_a   1.000
_cell.length_b   1.000
_cell.length_c   1.000
_cell.angle_alpha   90.00
_cell.angle_beta   90.00
_cell.angle_gamma   90.00
#
_symmetry.space_group_name_H-M   'P 1'
#
loop_
_entity.id
_entity.type
_entity.pdbx_description
1 polymer ?
#
loop_
_entity_poly.entity_id
_entity_poly.type
_entity_poly.pdbx_seq_one_letter_code
_entity_poly.pdbx_strand_id
1 'polypeptide(L)'
;MCGIVGLYRKKISDFDISELELCLKKMTYRGPDANCFKVFQNLILGHRRLSIIDLNSTSNQPMGSEDERYWLTFNGEIYNYIELRLVLKNDGVKFKTDSDTEVLLHWLICYGVKGLEKLNGMFAFAFYDRHKEELLLARDPFGIKPLFYTERNDFFSFSSDIRALPMGGVHKTQNYNTVYKYLVFGEYDIGDDTFIDGVKSLEAGSYIKFDLTSTQFTKRKWWNPQLLPLINVSVEEASDKLRDLLLASIKRQMRSDVPLALALSGGIDSSILVSGVRSLFPDSNIMTFSYVADDKKLSEEKWMDIVVDQTGVKSHKIRIDQNEFKNDFMKLIEIQGEPFGSSSIYAQYKLFQGISQHGIKVMIDGQGADEMFAGYSGYPGQAFKSVMENDGIGAAISYAMAWVKNSGSPSDFIKRSVSEYSSKSMSDLFMRLNGSKLNPSWLKKNFLKEHVINPTFPYLEKNSNERGRRVAARLLHSFSGNGLSALLRHADRNSMSVSIENRVPFLDTDIFNFMFSLPDDFMISKHSAQSKMLLRKSMEGIAPEPILKRTDKIGFATPESSLLLKNFKFVEQILDQSINSDVLDRDIIFSKFKLMKEEKIVRDWTLWRWINYISWSQTL
;
A
#
# COMPACT_ATOMS: atom_id res chain seq x y z
N MET A 1 11.90 -8.75 -2.89
CA MET A 1 10.85 -9.70 -3.29
C MET A 1 10.82 -9.75 -4.80
N CYS A 2 10.38 -10.86 -5.38
CA CYS A 2 10.54 -11.16 -6.80
C CYS A 2 9.86 -10.17 -7.76
N GLY A 3 10.26 -10.13 -9.03
CA GLY A 3 9.56 -9.40 -10.09
C GLY A 3 8.97 -10.38 -11.10
N ILE A 4 7.67 -10.27 -11.40
CA ILE A 4 7.04 -11.05 -12.48
C ILE A 4 6.77 -10.18 -13.69
N VAL A 5 6.90 -10.75 -14.88
CA VAL A 5 6.52 -10.13 -16.15
C VAL A 5 6.02 -11.20 -17.10
N GLY A 6 5.06 -10.87 -17.94
CA GLY A 6 4.72 -11.73 -19.05
C GLY A 6 4.07 -10.95 -20.18
N LEU A 7 4.12 -11.52 -21.36
CA LEU A 7 3.52 -10.95 -22.55
C LEU A 7 2.93 -12.04 -23.42
N TYR A 8 1.81 -11.72 -24.03
CA TYR A 8 1.07 -12.55 -24.96
C TYR A 8 0.97 -11.85 -26.31
N ARG A 9 1.17 -12.64 -27.37
CA ARG A 9 0.87 -12.28 -28.75
C ARG A 9 0.57 -13.57 -29.52
N LYS A 10 -0.33 -13.53 -30.51
CA LYS A 10 -0.67 -14.70 -31.36
C LYS A 10 0.55 -15.48 -31.87
N LYS A 11 1.62 -14.75 -32.19
CA LYS A 11 2.93 -15.31 -32.52
C LYS A 11 4.01 -14.44 -31.88
N ILE A 12 4.79 -15.04 -30.99
CA ILE A 12 5.95 -14.39 -30.38
C ILE A 12 7.01 -14.09 -31.44
N SER A 13 7.55 -12.88 -31.41
CA SER A 13 8.66 -12.42 -32.25
C SER A 13 9.94 -12.19 -31.44
N ASP A 14 11.08 -12.06 -32.11
CA ASP A 14 12.35 -11.71 -31.47
C ASP A 14 12.31 -10.34 -30.79
N PHE A 15 11.48 -9.42 -31.31
CA PHE A 15 11.21 -8.13 -30.68
C PHE A 15 10.54 -8.32 -29.31
N ASP A 16 9.53 -9.19 -29.22
CA ASP A 16 8.81 -9.44 -27.97
C ASP A 16 9.74 -10.05 -26.91
N ILE A 17 10.61 -10.99 -27.31
CA ILE A 17 11.63 -11.57 -26.43
C ILE A 17 12.59 -10.47 -25.91
N SER A 18 13.10 -9.64 -26.81
CA SER A 18 14.02 -8.54 -26.47
C SER A 18 13.36 -7.52 -25.53
N GLU A 19 12.08 -7.21 -25.74
CA GLU A 19 11.30 -6.32 -24.88
C GLU A 19 11.13 -6.92 -23.47
N LEU A 20 10.83 -8.22 -23.37
CA LEU A 20 10.74 -8.92 -22.08
C LEU A 20 12.07 -8.91 -21.33
N GLU A 21 13.19 -9.19 -22.01
CA GLU A 21 14.51 -9.17 -21.41
C GLU A 21 14.88 -7.78 -20.88
N LEU A 22 14.55 -6.71 -21.61
CA LEU A 22 14.72 -5.33 -21.14
C LEU A 22 13.88 -5.07 -19.88
N CYS A 23 12.64 -5.56 -19.84
CA CYS A 23 11.78 -5.44 -18.65
C CYS A 23 12.35 -6.21 -17.46
N LEU A 24 12.85 -7.44 -17.67
CA LEU A 24 13.54 -8.20 -16.63
C LEU A 24 14.77 -7.44 -16.13
N LYS A 25 15.59 -6.87 -17.02
CA LYS A 25 16.76 -6.04 -16.64
C LYS A 25 16.36 -4.86 -15.78
N LYS A 26 15.27 -4.16 -16.13
CA LYS A 26 14.73 -3.07 -15.33
C LYS A 26 14.29 -3.51 -13.92
N MET A 27 13.91 -4.76 -13.71
CA MET A 27 13.47 -5.28 -12.39
C MET A 27 14.59 -5.93 -11.56
N THR A 28 15.86 -5.76 -11.94
CA THR A 28 16.99 -6.39 -11.20
C THR A 28 16.99 -6.03 -9.71
N TYR A 29 16.59 -4.81 -9.33
CA TYR A 29 16.51 -4.40 -7.92
C TYR A 29 15.48 -5.19 -7.11
N ARG A 30 14.39 -5.68 -7.72
CA ARG A 30 13.37 -6.49 -7.00
C ARG A 30 13.94 -7.86 -6.66
N GLY A 31 14.56 -8.50 -7.65
CA GLY A 31 15.08 -9.86 -7.57
C GLY A 31 16.49 -9.98 -8.15
N PRO A 32 17.53 -9.73 -7.35
CA PRO A 32 18.91 -9.79 -7.80
C PRO A 32 19.48 -11.23 -7.86
N ASP A 33 18.85 -12.21 -7.21
CA ASP A 33 19.43 -13.54 -6.98
C ASP A 33 19.28 -14.48 -8.19
N ALA A 34 18.21 -14.35 -9.00
CA ALA A 34 18.06 -15.11 -10.24
C ALA A 34 17.25 -14.36 -11.31
N ASN A 35 17.45 -14.73 -12.57
CA ASN A 35 16.76 -14.17 -13.74
C ASN A 35 16.45 -15.29 -14.74
N CYS A 36 15.17 -15.60 -14.93
CA CYS A 36 14.75 -16.64 -15.85
C CYS A 36 13.48 -16.25 -16.60
N PHE A 37 13.29 -16.81 -17.78
CA PHE A 37 12.05 -16.72 -18.53
C PHE A 37 11.80 -18.01 -19.32
N LYS A 38 10.54 -18.25 -19.66
CA LYS A 38 10.07 -19.37 -20.46
C LYS A 38 9.24 -18.84 -21.62
N VAL A 39 9.63 -19.20 -22.84
CA VAL A 39 8.92 -18.88 -24.08
C VAL A 39 8.04 -20.06 -24.46
N PHE A 40 6.77 -19.76 -24.72
CA PHE A 40 5.80 -20.65 -25.34
C PHE A 40 5.44 -20.10 -26.75
N GLN A 41 4.52 -20.74 -27.45
CA GLN A 41 4.15 -20.34 -28.81
C GLN A 41 3.59 -18.92 -28.89
N ASN A 42 2.73 -18.56 -27.93
CA ASN A 42 1.98 -17.30 -27.90
C ASN A 42 2.14 -16.52 -26.57
N LEU A 43 2.93 -17.05 -25.63
CA LEU A 43 3.11 -16.48 -24.29
C LEU A 43 4.58 -16.51 -23.89
N ILE A 44 5.04 -15.48 -23.19
CA ILE A 44 6.31 -15.50 -22.48
C ILE A 44 6.06 -15.19 -21.00
N LEU A 45 6.64 -15.99 -20.12
CA LEU A 45 6.64 -15.75 -18.67
C LEU A 45 8.07 -15.47 -18.22
N GLY A 46 8.27 -14.40 -17.47
CA GLY A 46 9.57 -13.98 -16.93
C GLY A 46 9.51 -13.77 -15.41
N HIS A 47 10.66 -13.93 -14.77
CA HIS A 47 10.80 -13.79 -13.34
C HIS A 47 12.20 -13.31 -12.90
N ARG A 48 12.22 -12.40 -11.93
CA ARG A 48 13.39 -11.97 -11.15
C ARG A 48 13.24 -12.44 -9.72
N ARG A 49 14.21 -13.18 -9.19
CA ARG A 49 14.10 -13.79 -7.86
C ARG A 49 14.84 -13.01 -6.78
N LEU A 50 14.17 -12.73 -5.66
CA LEU A 50 14.84 -12.51 -4.38
C LEU A 50 14.59 -13.77 -3.54
N SER A 51 15.64 -14.52 -3.23
CA SER A 51 15.55 -15.78 -2.52
C SER A 51 15.41 -15.53 -1.01
N ILE A 52 14.27 -15.92 -0.44
CA ILE A 52 13.92 -15.75 0.98
C ILE A 52 13.56 -17.08 1.63
N ILE A 53 12.65 -17.84 1.01
CA ILE A 53 12.35 -19.23 1.37
C ILE A 53 12.93 -20.14 0.30
N ASP A 54 13.59 -21.21 0.76
CA ASP A 54 14.25 -22.23 -0.03
C ASP A 54 15.23 -21.65 -1.06
N LEU A 55 16.45 -21.37 -0.61
CA LEU A 55 17.47 -20.67 -1.39
C LEU A 55 18.02 -21.46 -2.60
N ASN A 56 17.55 -22.69 -2.83
CA ASN A 56 18.00 -23.54 -3.92
C ASN A 56 17.53 -23.02 -5.29
N SER A 57 18.36 -23.21 -6.32
CA SER A 57 18.04 -22.86 -7.71
C SER A 57 16.90 -23.69 -8.29
N THR A 58 16.57 -24.85 -7.72
CA THR A 58 15.39 -25.65 -8.08
C THR A 58 14.07 -24.92 -7.85
N SER A 59 14.08 -23.91 -6.96
CA SER A 59 12.93 -23.04 -6.66
C SER A 59 12.91 -21.76 -7.51
N ASN A 60 13.74 -21.69 -8.56
CA ASN A 60 13.66 -20.62 -9.54
C ASN A 60 12.37 -20.73 -10.35
N GLN A 61 11.88 -19.56 -10.78
CA GLN A 61 10.64 -19.42 -11.54
C GLN A 61 10.94 -18.79 -12.91
N PRO A 62 10.10 -18.95 -13.96
CA PRO A 62 8.81 -19.65 -13.96
C PRO A 62 8.93 -21.13 -13.60
N MET A 63 8.12 -21.59 -12.65
CA MET A 63 8.14 -22.96 -12.13
C MET A 63 7.13 -23.81 -12.90
N GLY A 64 7.59 -24.92 -13.48
CA GLY A 64 6.75 -25.86 -14.22
C GLY A 64 6.34 -27.08 -13.40
N SER A 65 5.16 -27.64 -13.66
CA SER A 65 4.79 -28.98 -13.20
C SER A 65 5.63 -30.05 -13.89
N GLU A 66 5.66 -31.26 -13.31
CA GLU A 66 6.47 -32.37 -13.83
C GLU A 66 6.11 -32.79 -15.27
N ASP A 67 4.84 -32.64 -15.65
CA ASP A 67 4.34 -32.88 -17.01
C ASP A 67 4.47 -31.66 -17.94
N GLU A 68 5.11 -30.59 -17.48
CA GLU A 68 5.23 -29.28 -18.15
C GLU A 68 3.89 -28.65 -18.60
N ARG A 69 2.76 -29.12 -18.07
CA ARG A 69 1.44 -28.60 -18.41
C ARG A 69 1.18 -27.26 -17.74
N TYR A 70 1.58 -27.13 -16.48
CA TYR A 70 1.30 -25.96 -15.65
C TYR A 70 2.56 -25.15 -15.41
N TRP A 71 2.44 -23.83 -15.45
CA TRP A 71 3.56 -22.92 -15.20
C TRP A 71 3.14 -21.78 -14.30
N LEU A 72 3.99 -21.41 -13.35
CA LEU A 72 3.74 -20.36 -12.37
C LEU A 72 4.89 -19.35 -12.35
N THR A 73 4.57 -18.06 -12.41
CA THR A 73 5.47 -16.96 -12.00
C THR A 73 4.77 -16.16 -10.89
N PHE A 74 5.49 -15.89 -9.80
CA PHE A 74 4.93 -15.48 -8.52
C PHE A 74 5.85 -14.46 -7.81
N ASN A 75 5.26 -13.33 -7.43
CA ASN A 75 5.87 -12.30 -6.59
C ASN A 75 5.07 -12.22 -5.29
N GLY A 76 5.64 -12.67 -4.19
CA GLY A 76 4.98 -12.66 -2.89
C GLY A 76 5.49 -13.75 -1.97
N GLU A 77 4.69 -14.06 -0.96
CA GLU A 77 4.90 -15.09 0.05
C GLU A 77 3.54 -15.69 0.45
N ILE A 78 3.40 -17.01 0.40
CA ILE A 78 2.22 -17.71 0.91
C ILE A 78 2.49 -18.15 2.35
N TYR A 79 2.17 -17.30 3.32
CA TYR A 79 2.51 -17.52 4.71
C TYR A 79 1.98 -18.84 5.31
N ASN A 80 0.84 -19.35 4.84
CA ASN A 80 0.29 -20.64 5.29
C ASN A 80 0.73 -21.85 4.43
N TYR A 81 1.82 -21.75 3.66
CA TYR A 81 2.27 -22.83 2.77
C TYR A 81 2.56 -24.15 3.51
N ILE A 82 3.02 -24.10 4.77
CA ILE A 82 3.28 -25.32 5.56
C ILE A 82 1.98 -26.08 5.79
N GLU A 83 0.92 -25.37 6.17
CA GLU A 83 -0.41 -25.92 6.39
C GLU A 83 -1.02 -26.46 5.10
N LEU A 84 -0.91 -25.71 3.99
CA LEU A 84 -1.40 -26.14 2.67
C LEU A 84 -0.63 -27.35 2.13
N ARG A 85 0.68 -27.40 2.37
CA ARG A 85 1.53 -28.55 2.02
C ARG A 85 1.06 -29.83 2.69
N LEU A 86 0.64 -29.77 3.96
CA LEU A 86 0.11 -30.95 4.66
C LEU A 86 -1.17 -31.47 4.02
N VAL A 87 -2.07 -30.57 3.62
CA VAL A 87 -3.29 -30.94 2.87
C VAL A 87 -2.93 -31.64 1.56
N LEU A 88 -2.05 -31.04 0.76
CA LEU A 88 -1.64 -31.59 -0.54
C LEU A 88 -0.89 -32.94 -0.39
N LYS A 89 -0.06 -33.11 0.65
CA LYS A 89 0.59 -34.40 0.94
C LYS A 89 -0.43 -35.50 1.25
N ASN A 90 -1.48 -35.19 1.99
CA ASN A 90 -2.56 -36.14 2.27
C ASN A 90 -3.34 -36.50 0.99
N ASP A 91 -3.42 -35.58 0.03
CA ASP A 91 -4.00 -35.80 -1.30
C ASP A 91 -3.03 -36.52 -2.27
N GLY A 92 -1.84 -36.93 -1.80
CA GLY A 92 -0.87 -37.71 -2.57
C GLY A 92 0.13 -36.89 -3.39
N VAL A 93 0.16 -35.57 -3.24
CA VAL A 93 1.12 -34.70 -3.93
C VAL A 93 2.53 -34.90 -3.37
N LYS A 94 3.51 -35.04 -4.27
CA LYS A 94 4.94 -35.12 -3.96
C LYS A 94 5.61 -33.78 -4.27
N PHE A 95 6.46 -33.33 -3.37
CA PHE A 95 7.19 -32.06 -3.47
C PHE A 95 8.66 -32.32 -3.78
N LYS A 96 9.25 -31.47 -4.61
CA LYS A 96 10.67 -31.49 -5.02
C LYS A 96 11.49 -30.43 -4.29
N THR A 97 10.84 -29.37 -3.80
CA THR A 97 11.47 -28.25 -3.12
C THR A 97 10.81 -28.00 -1.77
N ASP A 98 11.27 -27.03 -0.99
CA ASP A 98 10.61 -26.59 0.25
C ASP A 98 9.97 -25.21 0.11
N SER A 99 9.99 -24.65 -1.10
CA SER A 99 9.41 -23.34 -1.41
C SER A 99 7.88 -23.34 -1.32
N ASP A 100 7.37 -22.24 -0.77
CA ASP A 100 5.98 -21.84 -0.84
C ASP A 100 5.45 -21.76 -2.29
N THR A 101 6.33 -21.48 -3.26
CA THR A 101 6.01 -21.44 -4.70
C THR A 101 5.52 -22.79 -5.22
N GLU A 102 6.16 -23.89 -4.83
CA GLU A 102 5.77 -25.23 -5.28
C GLU A 102 4.41 -25.63 -4.67
N VAL A 103 4.19 -25.23 -3.41
CA VAL A 103 2.89 -25.39 -2.74
C VAL A 103 1.81 -24.62 -3.49
N LEU A 104 2.06 -23.36 -3.87
CA LEU A 104 1.11 -22.57 -4.64
C LEU A 104 0.82 -23.19 -6.01
N LEU A 105 1.84 -23.68 -6.72
CA LEU A 105 1.66 -24.35 -8.01
C LEU A 105 0.70 -25.54 -7.89
N HIS A 106 0.97 -26.46 -6.96
CA HIS A 106 0.11 -27.63 -6.77
C HIS A 106 -1.27 -27.27 -6.22
N TRP A 107 -1.36 -26.26 -5.35
CA TRP A 107 -2.63 -25.76 -4.85
C TRP A 107 -3.53 -25.27 -6.00
N LEU A 108 -2.98 -24.52 -6.95
CA LEU A 108 -3.71 -24.03 -8.12
C LEU A 108 -4.07 -25.14 -9.10
N ILE A 109 -3.23 -26.17 -9.25
CA ILE A 109 -3.56 -27.36 -10.05
C ILE A 109 -4.79 -28.06 -9.49
N CYS A 110 -4.86 -28.26 -8.16
CA CYS A 110 -5.95 -28.98 -7.51
C CYS A 110 -7.24 -28.16 -7.40
N TYR A 111 -7.15 -26.88 -7.04
CA TYR A 111 -8.31 -26.07 -6.63
C TYR A 111 -8.61 -24.88 -7.55
N GLY A 112 -7.68 -24.50 -8.42
CA GLY A 112 -7.81 -23.34 -9.31
C GLY A 112 -8.22 -22.07 -8.57
N VAL A 113 -9.14 -21.30 -9.17
CA VAL A 113 -9.66 -20.04 -8.58
C VAL A 113 -10.34 -20.24 -7.22
N LYS A 114 -11.00 -21.39 -6.99
CA LYS A 114 -11.65 -21.65 -5.69
C LYS A 114 -10.63 -21.78 -4.56
N GLY A 115 -9.39 -22.12 -4.89
CA GLY A 115 -8.29 -22.21 -3.93
C GLY A 115 -7.83 -20.85 -3.39
N LEU A 116 -8.13 -19.73 -4.06
CA LEU A 116 -7.65 -18.41 -3.66
C LEU A 116 -8.10 -18.01 -2.25
N GLU A 117 -9.34 -18.36 -1.87
CA GLU A 117 -9.93 -18.04 -0.56
C GLU A 117 -9.19 -18.69 0.63
N LYS A 118 -8.35 -19.69 0.37
CA LYS A 118 -7.57 -20.40 1.41
C LYS A 118 -6.11 -19.93 1.48
N LEU A 119 -5.68 -19.07 0.57
CA LEU A 119 -4.34 -18.51 0.61
C LEU A 119 -4.26 -17.42 1.69
N ASN A 120 -3.32 -17.57 2.62
CA ASN A 120 -2.94 -16.50 3.54
C ASN A 120 -1.53 -16.05 3.14
N GLY A 121 -1.41 -14.83 2.65
CA GLY A 121 -0.19 -14.36 2.02
C GLY A 121 -0.34 -12.99 1.39
N MET A 122 0.79 -12.45 0.95
CA MET A 122 0.85 -11.31 0.04
C MET A 122 1.35 -11.84 -1.31
N PHE A 123 0.64 -11.58 -2.40
CA PHE A 123 0.95 -12.25 -3.67
C PHE A 123 0.39 -11.51 -4.88
N ALA A 124 1.17 -11.56 -5.95
CA ALA A 124 0.73 -11.40 -7.31
C ALA A 124 1.36 -12.54 -8.14
N PHE A 125 0.56 -13.25 -8.92
CA PHE A 125 1.08 -14.36 -9.73
C PHE A 125 0.40 -14.45 -11.09
N ALA A 126 1.05 -15.19 -11.99
CA ALA A 126 0.48 -15.69 -13.24
C ALA A 126 0.64 -17.21 -13.31
N PHE A 127 -0.48 -17.92 -13.44
CA PHE A 127 -0.56 -19.37 -13.53
C PHE A 127 -1.13 -19.76 -14.91
N TYR A 128 -0.36 -20.52 -15.68
CA TYR A 128 -0.69 -20.90 -17.04
C TYR A 128 -1.00 -22.41 -17.12
N ASP A 129 -2.19 -22.77 -17.63
CA ASP A 129 -2.52 -24.14 -18.04
C ASP A 129 -2.34 -24.25 -19.55
N ARG A 130 -1.25 -24.87 -19.98
CA ARG A 130 -0.88 -25.01 -21.38
C ARG A 130 -1.90 -25.78 -22.20
N HIS A 131 -2.55 -26.79 -21.61
CA HIS A 131 -3.53 -27.59 -22.35
C HIS A 131 -4.84 -26.85 -22.58
N LYS A 132 -5.24 -26.00 -21.62
CA LYS A 132 -6.43 -25.15 -21.76
C LYS A 132 -6.15 -23.84 -22.46
N GLU A 133 -4.87 -23.51 -22.70
CA GLU A 133 -4.43 -22.20 -23.15
C GLU A 133 -5.05 -21.05 -22.30
N GLU A 134 -5.10 -21.24 -20.98
CA GLU A 134 -5.68 -20.28 -20.03
C GLU A 134 -4.57 -19.73 -19.12
N LEU A 135 -4.52 -18.40 -18.99
CA LEU A 135 -3.67 -17.69 -18.04
C LEU A 135 -4.52 -17.09 -16.92
N LEU A 136 -4.23 -17.47 -15.68
CA LEU A 136 -4.82 -16.91 -14.48
C LEU A 136 -3.83 -15.95 -13.81
N LEU A 137 -4.15 -14.66 -13.81
CA LEU A 137 -3.48 -13.65 -12.98
C LEU A 137 -4.29 -13.46 -11.71
N ALA A 138 -3.67 -13.41 -10.53
CA ALA A 138 -4.37 -13.08 -9.30
C ALA A 138 -3.52 -12.17 -8.40
N ARG A 139 -4.21 -11.33 -7.64
CA ARG A 139 -3.64 -10.41 -6.65
C ARG A 139 -4.26 -10.66 -5.27
N ASP A 140 -3.45 -10.52 -4.23
CA ASP A 140 -3.82 -10.74 -2.84
C ASP A 140 -4.98 -9.85 -2.34
N PRO A 141 -5.64 -10.23 -1.22
CA PRO A 141 -6.83 -9.55 -0.72
C PRO A 141 -6.70 -8.04 -0.60
N PHE A 142 -5.57 -7.56 -0.09
CA PHE A 142 -5.36 -6.14 0.23
C PHE A 142 -4.56 -5.39 -0.85
N GLY A 143 -4.09 -6.09 -1.88
CA GLY A 143 -3.27 -5.53 -2.94
C GLY A 143 -1.86 -5.17 -2.49
N ILE A 144 -1.31 -5.88 -1.50
CA ILE A 144 0.06 -5.68 -0.96
C ILE A 144 1.09 -5.82 -2.07
N LYS A 145 0.89 -6.78 -2.99
CA LYS A 145 1.74 -6.95 -4.16
C LYS A 145 1.19 -6.23 -5.38
N PRO A 146 2.01 -5.45 -6.10
CA PRO A 146 1.56 -4.82 -7.32
C PRO A 146 1.44 -5.83 -8.46
N LEU A 147 0.41 -5.62 -9.30
CA LEU A 147 0.29 -6.26 -10.60
C LEU A 147 -0.35 -5.29 -11.58
N PHE A 148 0.40 -4.90 -12.60
CA PHE A 148 -0.05 -4.04 -13.69
C PHE A 148 -0.29 -4.88 -14.93
N TYR A 149 -1.23 -4.45 -15.76
CA TYR A 149 -1.48 -5.06 -17.06
C TYR A 149 -1.89 -4.02 -18.09
N THR A 150 -1.70 -4.36 -19.36
CA THR A 150 -2.24 -3.60 -20.50
C THR A 150 -2.76 -4.59 -21.54
N GLU A 151 -3.82 -4.18 -22.21
CA GLU A 151 -4.43 -4.90 -23.33
C GLU A 151 -4.56 -3.92 -24.50
N ARG A 152 -4.04 -4.29 -25.65
CA ARG A 152 -4.11 -3.50 -26.88
C ARG A 152 -4.18 -4.43 -28.09
N ASN A 153 -5.31 -4.49 -28.77
CA ASN A 153 -5.50 -5.36 -29.94
C ASN A 153 -5.10 -6.82 -29.62
N ASP A 154 -4.23 -7.43 -30.44
CA ASP A 154 -3.68 -8.78 -30.28
C ASP A 154 -2.51 -8.88 -29.27
N PHE A 155 -2.42 -7.96 -28.30
CA PHE A 155 -1.36 -7.91 -27.30
C PHE A 155 -1.92 -7.77 -25.89
N PHE A 156 -1.41 -8.60 -24.98
CA PHE A 156 -1.70 -8.53 -23.56
C PHE A 156 -0.38 -8.68 -22.80
N SER A 157 -0.14 -7.86 -21.78
CA SER A 157 1.05 -8.02 -20.94
C SER A 157 0.75 -7.68 -19.49
N PHE A 158 1.59 -8.17 -18.60
CA PHE A 158 1.52 -7.88 -17.18
C PHE A 158 2.92 -7.75 -16.57
N SER A 159 3.02 -7.03 -15.45
CA SER A 159 4.27 -6.86 -14.71
C SER A 159 4.03 -6.47 -13.26
N SER A 160 4.95 -6.85 -12.35
CA SER A 160 4.98 -6.32 -10.98
C SER A 160 5.37 -4.84 -10.91
N ASP A 161 6.04 -4.31 -11.93
CA ASP A 161 6.48 -2.92 -11.94
C ASP A 161 6.04 -2.21 -13.22
N ILE A 162 5.32 -1.10 -13.06
CA ILE A 162 4.79 -0.30 -14.16
C ILE A 162 5.89 0.22 -15.12
N ARG A 163 7.12 0.36 -14.63
CA ARG A 163 8.29 0.78 -15.41
C ARG A 163 8.85 -0.34 -16.29
N ALA A 164 8.56 -1.59 -15.90
CA ALA A 164 8.96 -2.82 -16.57
C ALA A 164 7.74 -3.59 -17.12
N LEU A 165 6.70 -2.88 -17.52
CA LEU A 165 5.58 -3.43 -18.27
C LEU A 165 5.90 -3.36 -19.78
N PRO A 166 5.92 -4.51 -20.50
CA PRO A 166 6.01 -4.54 -21.96
C PRO A 166 4.84 -3.78 -22.59
N MET A 167 5.12 -2.90 -23.55
CA MET A 167 4.12 -2.05 -24.21
C MET A 167 3.85 -2.47 -25.66
N GLY A 168 4.52 -3.52 -26.15
CA GLY A 168 4.31 -4.04 -27.50
C GLY A 168 4.72 -3.05 -28.58
N GLY A 169 5.74 -2.23 -28.29
CA GLY A 169 6.26 -1.19 -29.20
C GLY A 169 5.52 0.16 -29.17
N VAL A 170 4.55 0.35 -28.26
CA VAL A 170 3.84 1.63 -28.13
C VAL A 170 4.48 2.52 -27.05
N HIS A 171 4.60 3.81 -27.35
CA HIS A 171 5.07 4.81 -26.38
C HIS A 171 4.04 5.02 -25.27
N LYS A 172 4.53 5.21 -24.04
CA LYS A 172 3.70 5.51 -22.88
C LYS A 172 3.21 6.96 -22.98
N THR A 173 1.91 7.15 -22.84
CA THR A 173 1.28 8.47 -22.80
C THR A 173 0.60 8.68 -21.44
N GLN A 174 0.27 9.92 -21.12
CA GLN A 174 -0.32 10.26 -19.83
C GLN A 174 -1.81 9.96 -19.79
N ASN A 175 -2.28 9.40 -18.68
CA ASN A 175 -3.69 9.40 -18.33
C ASN A 175 -4.07 10.75 -17.71
N TYR A 176 -4.55 11.67 -18.53
CA TYR A 176 -4.84 13.04 -18.11
C TYR A 176 -5.96 13.15 -17.07
N ASN A 177 -6.86 12.17 -16.97
CA ASN A 177 -7.88 12.13 -15.92
C ASN A 177 -7.24 11.87 -14.55
N THR A 178 -6.31 10.91 -14.47
CA THR A 178 -5.54 10.62 -13.25
C THR A 178 -4.63 11.80 -12.89
N VAL A 179 -3.95 12.38 -13.87
CA VAL A 179 -3.12 13.60 -13.69
C VAL A 179 -3.94 14.74 -13.10
N TYR A 180 -5.14 15.00 -13.62
CA TYR A 180 -6.04 16.03 -13.10
C TYR A 180 -6.44 15.78 -11.65
N LYS A 181 -6.89 14.56 -11.31
CA LYS A 181 -7.28 14.18 -9.94
C LYS A 181 -6.12 14.38 -8.96
N TYR A 182 -4.91 13.99 -9.35
CA TYR A 182 -3.71 14.20 -8.56
C TYR A 182 -3.41 15.69 -8.36
N LEU A 183 -3.25 16.45 -9.45
CA LEU A 183 -2.84 17.85 -9.40
C LEU A 183 -3.86 18.73 -8.67
N VAL A 184 -5.16 18.47 -8.81
CA VAL A 184 -6.22 19.29 -8.22
C VAL A 184 -6.58 18.81 -6.81
N PHE A 185 -6.85 17.52 -6.63
CA PHE A 185 -7.37 16.98 -5.35
C PHE A 185 -6.36 16.21 -4.52
N GLY A 186 -5.19 15.88 -5.08
CA GLY A 186 -4.17 15.10 -4.38
C GLY A 186 -4.50 13.62 -4.38
N GLU A 187 -5.41 13.21 -5.28
CA GLU A 187 -5.94 11.86 -5.40
C GLU A 187 -5.11 11.04 -6.39
N TYR A 188 -4.66 9.87 -5.94
CA TYR A 188 -3.89 8.91 -6.74
C TYR A 188 -4.05 7.51 -6.13
N ASP A 189 -3.71 6.47 -6.91
CA ASP A 189 -3.90 5.06 -6.53
C ASP A 189 -5.37 4.70 -6.20
N ILE A 190 -6.32 5.33 -6.91
CA ILE A 190 -7.76 5.06 -6.79
C ILE A 190 -8.19 4.09 -7.88
N GLY A 191 -8.81 2.98 -7.46
CA GLY A 191 -9.34 1.98 -8.39
C GLY A 191 -8.23 1.28 -9.18
N ASP A 192 -8.46 1.05 -10.47
CA ASP A 192 -7.50 0.38 -11.35
C ASP A 192 -6.74 1.32 -12.30
N ASP A 193 -7.02 2.63 -12.25
CA ASP A 193 -6.35 3.61 -13.09
C ASP A 193 -4.89 3.85 -12.64
N THR A 194 -4.00 3.99 -13.63
CA THR A 194 -2.62 4.46 -13.43
C THR A 194 -2.45 5.85 -14.05
N PHE A 195 -1.28 6.46 -13.85
CA PHE A 195 -0.92 7.69 -14.57
C PHE A 195 -0.55 7.46 -16.04
N ILE A 196 -0.45 6.20 -16.49
CA ILE A 196 -0.10 5.84 -17.86
C ILE A 196 -1.35 5.37 -18.59
N ASP A 197 -1.63 5.97 -19.74
CA ASP A 197 -2.82 5.65 -20.53
C ASP A 197 -2.78 4.20 -21.03
N GLY A 198 -3.93 3.53 -20.96
CA GLY A 198 -4.08 2.11 -21.31
C GLY A 198 -3.35 1.13 -20.38
N VAL A 199 -2.79 1.58 -19.25
CA VAL A 199 -2.19 0.71 -18.22
C VAL A 199 -3.08 0.70 -16.99
N LYS A 200 -3.40 -0.52 -16.52
CA LYS A 200 -4.27 -0.75 -15.37
C LYS A 200 -3.53 -1.48 -14.26
N SER A 201 -3.84 -1.13 -13.01
CA SER A 201 -3.46 -1.88 -11.81
C SER A 201 -4.56 -2.91 -11.52
N LEU A 202 -4.24 -4.20 -11.44
CA LEU A 202 -5.25 -5.20 -11.06
C LEU A 202 -5.73 -4.91 -9.64
N GLU A 203 -7.04 -4.71 -9.44
CA GLU A 203 -7.59 -4.41 -8.11
C GLU A 203 -7.22 -5.46 -7.06
N ALA A 204 -7.13 -5.03 -5.80
CA ALA A 204 -6.97 -5.92 -4.65
C ALA A 204 -8.08 -7.00 -4.64
N GLY A 205 -7.72 -8.22 -4.20
CA GLY A 205 -8.65 -9.35 -4.13
C GLY A 205 -9.26 -9.75 -5.47
N SER A 206 -8.59 -9.45 -6.59
CA SER A 206 -9.09 -9.72 -7.94
C SER A 206 -8.21 -10.70 -8.70
N TYR A 207 -8.81 -11.33 -9.71
CA TYR A 207 -8.12 -12.16 -10.68
C TYR A 207 -8.58 -11.84 -12.11
N ILE A 208 -7.71 -12.12 -13.07
CA ILE A 208 -7.99 -12.13 -14.51
C ILE A 208 -7.82 -13.56 -15.00
N LYS A 209 -8.84 -14.09 -15.67
CA LYS A 209 -8.72 -15.29 -16.51
C LYS A 209 -8.65 -14.85 -17.95
N PHE A 210 -7.52 -15.06 -18.59
CA PHE A 210 -7.28 -14.73 -19.98
C PHE A 210 -7.20 -16.02 -20.81
N ASP A 211 -8.07 -16.12 -21.80
CA ASP A 211 -8.11 -17.21 -22.77
C ASP A 211 -7.25 -16.81 -23.97
N LEU A 212 -6.16 -17.55 -24.18
CA LEU A 212 -5.19 -17.24 -25.23
C LEU A 212 -5.72 -17.63 -26.63
N THR A 213 -6.70 -18.52 -26.73
CA THR A 213 -7.35 -18.87 -28.01
C THR A 213 -8.29 -17.77 -28.48
N SER A 214 -9.19 -17.31 -27.61
CA SER A 214 -10.19 -16.29 -27.95
C SER A 214 -9.68 -14.86 -27.78
N THR A 215 -8.52 -14.67 -27.13
CA THR A 215 -7.96 -13.37 -26.74
C THR A 215 -8.88 -12.54 -25.86
N GLN A 216 -9.81 -13.18 -25.15
CA GLN A 216 -10.70 -12.52 -24.22
C GLN A 216 -10.23 -12.77 -22.80
N PHE A 217 -10.40 -11.78 -21.92
CA PHE A 217 -10.30 -12.01 -20.50
C PHE A 217 -11.57 -11.66 -19.72
N THR A 218 -11.69 -12.30 -18.57
CA THR A 218 -12.67 -11.93 -17.54
C THR A 218 -11.94 -11.50 -16.28
N LYS A 219 -12.34 -10.36 -15.73
CA LYS A 219 -11.85 -9.84 -14.45
C LYS A 219 -12.94 -10.03 -13.40
N ARG A 220 -12.60 -10.62 -12.24
CA ARG A 220 -13.54 -10.80 -11.12
C ARG A 220 -12.82 -10.60 -9.78
N LYS A 221 -13.57 -10.15 -8.78
CA LYS A 221 -13.15 -10.17 -7.37
C LYS A 221 -13.39 -11.56 -6.80
N TRP A 222 -12.35 -12.17 -6.23
CA TRP A 222 -12.44 -13.36 -5.40
C TRP A 222 -12.48 -13.01 -3.92
N TRP A 223 -12.02 -11.81 -3.55
CA TRP A 223 -12.15 -11.24 -2.22
C TRP A 223 -12.52 -9.75 -2.32
N ASN A 224 -13.36 -9.27 -1.41
CA ASN A 224 -13.73 -7.86 -1.32
C ASN A 224 -13.99 -7.48 0.14
N PRO A 225 -13.48 -6.33 0.62
CA PRO A 225 -13.74 -5.89 1.97
C PRO A 225 -15.22 -5.50 2.12
N GLN A 226 -15.89 -6.06 3.12
CA GLN A 226 -17.31 -5.82 3.37
C GLN A 226 -17.61 -5.86 4.88
N LEU A 227 -18.74 -5.25 5.27
CA LEU A 227 -19.26 -5.41 6.63
C LEU A 227 -19.73 -6.84 6.81
N LEU A 228 -19.31 -7.47 7.91
CA LEU A 228 -19.71 -8.82 8.26
C LEU A 228 -20.80 -8.79 9.34
N PRO A 229 -21.60 -9.87 9.47
CA PRO A 229 -22.58 -9.99 10.55
C PRO A 229 -21.93 -9.75 11.92
N LEU A 230 -22.65 -9.03 12.78
CA LEU A 230 -22.16 -8.73 14.12
C LEU A 230 -22.13 -10.01 14.97
N ILE A 231 -21.04 -10.19 15.71
CA ILE A 231 -20.93 -11.20 16.75
C ILE A 231 -21.14 -10.56 18.13
N ASN A 232 -21.78 -11.30 19.04
CA ASN A 232 -21.95 -10.88 20.43
C ASN A 232 -20.82 -11.48 21.27
N VAL A 233 -19.88 -10.66 21.69
CA VAL A 233 -18.72 -11.05 22.50
C VAL A 233 -18.41 -9.95 23.51
N SER A 234 -17.90 -10.33 24.67
CA SER A 234 -17.40 -9.36 25.64
C SER A 234 -16.11 -8.68 25.15
N VAL A 235 -15.76 -7.55 25.75
CA VAL A 235 -14.52 -6.83 25.42
C VAL A 235 -13.29 -7.68 25.78
N GLU A 236 -13.36 -8.44 26.86
CA GLU A 236 -12.31 -9.34 27.34
C GLU A 236 -12.09 -10.50 26.35
N GLU A 237 -13.15 -11.22 25.98
CA GLU A 237 -13.08 -12.30 25.00
C GLU A 237 -12.58 -11.81 23.64
N ALA A 238 -13.06 -10.64 23.20
CA ALA A 238 -12.62 -10.07 21.94
C ALA A 238 -11.15 -9.64 21.97
N SER A 239 -10.69 -9.15 23.13
CA SER A 239 -9.30 -8.75 23.33
C SER A 239 -8.37 -9.95 23.27
N ASP A 240 -8.71 -11.05 23.94
CA ASP A 240 -7.94 -12.28 23.89
C ASP A 240 -7.97 -12.90 22.48
N LYS A 241 -9.13 -12.90 21.82
CA LYS A 241 -9.23 -13.37 20.44
C LYS A 241 -8.38 -12.56 19.47
N LEU A 242 -8.40 -11.22 19.58
CA LEU A 242 -7.56 -10.36 18.75
C LEU A 242 -6.07 -10.61 19.01
N ARG A 243 -5.68 -10.78 20.27
CA ARG A 243 -4.30 -11.12 20.65
C ARG A 243 -3.85 -12.39 19.94
N ASP A 244 -4.64 -13.45 20.01
CA ASP A 244 -4.32 -14.74 19.36
C ASP A 244 -4.18 -14.59 17.84
N LEU A 245 -5.11 -13.89 17.19
CA LEU A 245 -5.08 -13.66 15.74
C LEU A 245 -3.85 -12.84 15.32
N LEU A 246 -3.53 -11.79 16.07
CA LEU A 246 -2.38 -10.93 15.79
C LEU A 246 -1.07 -11.69 15.99
N LEU A 247 -0.91 -12.41 17.10
CA LEU A 247 0.28 -13.23 17.36
C LEU A 247 0.42 -14.36 16.34
N ALA A 248 -0.67 -14.97 15.90
CA ALA A 248 -0.65 -15.97 14.83
C ALA A 248 -0.21 -15.36 13.49
N SER A 249 -0.71 -14.17 13.13
CA SER A 249 -0.26 -13.43 11.93
C SER A 249 1.23 -13.11 12.00
N ILE A 250 1.71 -12.56 13.13
CA ILE A 250 3.13 -12.27 13.36
C ILE A 250 3.97 -13.55 13.21
N LYS A 251 3.57 -14.65 13.87
CA LYS A 251 4.27 -15.93 13.81
C LYS A 251 4.39 -16.46 12.37
N ARG A 252 3.34 -16.35 11.57
CA ARG A 252 3.34 -16.74 10.16
C ARG A 252 4.30 -15.88 9.33
N GLN A 253 4.26 -14.56 9.52
CA GLN A 253 5.11 -13.62 8.78
C GLN A 253 6.58 -13.57 9.25
N MET A 254 6.92 -14.28 10.34
CA MET A 254 8.30 -14.48 10.79
C MET A 254 9.01 -15.67 10.11
N ARG A 255 8.31 -16.47 9.28
CA ARG A 255 8.90 -17.60 8.52
C ARG A 255 9.87 -17.08 7.45
N SER A 256 11.17 -17.33 7.58
CA SER A 256 12.20 -16.85 6.64
C SER A 256 13.50 -17.66 6.78
N ASP A 257 14.17 -18.00 5.68
CA ASP A 257 15.50 -18.63 5.69
C ASP A 257 16.64 -17.59 5.68
N VAL A 258 16.30 -16.30 5.63
CA VAL A 258 17.23 -15.16 5.64
C VAL A 258 16.96 -14.22 6.82
N PRO A 259 17.95 -13.42 7.24
CA PRO A 259 17.77 -12.44 8.32
C PRO A 259 16.63 -11.44 8.05
N LEU A 260 15.87 -11.16 9.10
CA LEU A 260 14.76 -10.22 9.09
C LEU A 260 14.92 -9.14 10.16
N ALA A 261 14.30 -7.98 9.94
CA ALA A 261 14.25 -6.88 10.90
C ALA A 261 12.83 -6.30 11.04
N LEU A 262 12.64 -5.44 12.04
CA LEU A 262 11.37 -4.76 12.30
C LEU A 262 11.50 -3.24 12.20
N ALA A 263 10.43 -2.59 11.72
CA ALA A 263 10.31 -1.14 11.80
C ALA A 263 9.95 -0.75 13.23
N LEU A 264 10.61 0.26 13.79
CA LEU A 264 10.23 0.84 15.08
C LEU A 264 10.13 2.36 14.96
N SER A 265 8.91 2.88 14.91
CA SER A 265 8.66 4.33 14.91
C SER A 265 8.43 4.90 16.31
N GLY A 266 8.23 4.05 17.32
CA GLY A 266 7.73 4.47 18.64
C GLY A 266 6.22 4.72 18.66
N GLY A 267 5.55 4.65 17.50
CA GLY A 267 4.10 4.56 17.40
C GLY A 267 3.56 3.23 17.94
N ILE A 268 2.27 3.20 18.27
CA ILE A 268 1.61 2.03 18.87
C ILE A 268 1.77 0.77 18.00
N ASP A 269 1.62 0.90 16.69
CA ASP A 269 1.58 -0.25 15.77
C ASP A 269 2.92 -0.97 15.70
N SER A 270 3.98 -0.22 15.41
CA SER A 270 5.34 -0.76 15.35
C SER A 270 5.80 -1.30 16.71
N SER A 271 5.43 -0.62 17.80
CA SER A 271 5.75 -1.06 19.16
C SER A 271 5.05 -2.37 19.53
N ILE A 272 3.79 -2.53 19.15
CA ILE A 272 3.02 -3.76 19.34
C ILE A 272 3.65 -4.91 18.55
N LEU A 273 4.08 -4.68 17.32
CA LEU A 273 4.76 -5.71 16.52
C LEU A 273 6.08 -6.13 17.16
N VAL A 274 6.94 -5.19 17.55
CA VAL A 274 8.22 -5.50 18.21
C VAL A 274 8.00 -6.27 19.52
N SER A 275 7.03 -5.84 20.33
CA SER A 275 6.69 -6.51 21.58
C SER A 275 6.10 -7.91 21.36
N GLY A 276 5.22 -8.05 20.35
CA GLY A 276 4.62 -9.33 19.97
C GLY A 276 5.66 -10.33 19.44
N VAL A 277 6.59 -9.89 18.60
CA VAL A 277 7.70 -10.74 18.13
C VAL A 277 8.57 -11.16 19.31
N ARG A 278 8.96 -10.23 20.20
CA ARG A 278 9.76 -10.59 21.38
C ARG A 278 9.03 -11.58 22.29
N SER A 279 7.72 -11.42 22.47
CA SER A 279 6.90 -12.35 23.26
C SER A 279 6.84 -13.76 22.66
N LEU A 280 6.72 -13.87 21.33
CA LEU A 280 6.69 -15.15 20.62
C LEU A 280 8.07 -15.81 20.51
N PHE A 281 9.13 -15.00 20.45
CA PHE A 281 10.50 -15.45 20.22
C PHE A 281 11.48 -14.79 21.21
N PRO A 282 11.43 -15.14 22.52
CA PRO A 282 12.19 -14.46 23.57
C PRO A 282 13.70 -14.41 23.32
N ASP A 283 14.27 -15.47 22.74
CA ASP A 283 15.72 -15.61 22.52
C ASP A 283 16.18 -15.17 21.12
N SER A 284 15.27 -14.70 20.27
CA SER A 284 15.61 -14.32 18.90
C SER A 284 16.45 -13.03 18.84
N ASN A 285 17.42 -13.01 17.92
CA ASN A 285 18.23 -11.82 17.66
C ASN A 285 17.49 -10.85 16.73
N ILE A 286 16.59 -10.06 17.32
CA ILE A 286 15.76 -9.10 16.61
C ILE A 286 16.51 -7.78 16.45
N MET A 287 16.58 -7.28 15.21
CA MET A 287 17.03 -5.93 14.91
C MET A 287 15.83 -5.03 14.63
N THR A 288 15.85 -3.81 15.14
CA THR A 288 14.87 -2.77 14.83
C THR A 288 15.52 -1.60 14.12
N PHE A 289 14.82 -1.03 13.14
CA PHE A 289 15.25 0.17 12.43
C PHE A 289 14.25 1.30 12.59
N SER A 290 14.76 2.48 12.91
CA SER A 290 13.96 3.65 13.27
C SER A 290 14.41 4.87 12.47
N TYR A 291 13.45 5.59 11.89
CA TYR A 291 13.71 6.94 11.38
C TYR A 291 13.61 7.94 12.52
N VAL A 292 14.66 8.74 12.73
CA VAL A 292 14.69 9.80 13.72
C VAL A 292 14.77 11.15 13.03
N ALA A 293 13.74 11.98 13.21
CA ALA A 293 13.75 13.35 12.73
C ALA A 293 14.68 14.23 13.58
N ASP A 294 15.41 15.14 12.94
CA ASP A 294 16.29 16.10 13.65
C ASP A 294 15.48 17.14 14.47
N ASP A 295 14.24 17.42 14.06
CA ASP A 295 13.36 18.32 14.79
C ASP A 295 12.81 17.63 16.04
N LYS A 296 13.18 18.14 17.22
CA LYS A 296 12.72 17.64 18.52
C LYS A 296 11.19 17.62 18.66
N LYS A 297 10.45 18.47 17.94
CA LYS A 297 8.97 18.47 17.96
C LYS A 297 8.37 17.31 17.17
N LEU A 298 9.10 16.79 16.19
CA LEU A 298 8.68 15.68 15.33
C LEU A 298 9.33 14.35 15.74
N SER A 299 10.35 14.38 16.62
CA SER A 299 11.06 13.19 17.05
C SER A 299 10.22 12.33 17.99
N GLU A 300 10.01 11.07 17.59
CA GLU A 300 9.39 10.03 18.41
C GLU A 300 10.44 9.15 19.16
N GLU A 301 11.70 9.58 19.19
CA GLU A 301 12.84 8.81 19.72
C GLU A 301 12.62 8.31 21.16
N LYS A 302 12.05 9.16 22.03
CA LYS A 302 11.71 8.77 23.42
C LYS A 302 10.81 7.54 23.50
N TRP A 303 9.89 7.38 22.54
CA TRP A 303 8.94 6.27 22.52
C TRP A 303 9.59 5.01 21.97
N MET A 304 10.53 5.16 21.03
CA MET A 304 11.35 4.05 20.54
C MET A 304 12.19 3.48 21.68
N ASP A 305 12.84 4.35 22.46
CA ASP A 305 13.72 3.95 23.56
C ASP A 305 12.96 3.14 24.63
N ILE A 306 11.73 3.53 24.99
CA ILE A 306 10.87 2.76 25.91
C ILE A 306 10.65 1.31 25.42
N VAL A 307 10.42 1.13 24.12
CA VAL A 307 10.20 -0.20 23.53
C VAL A 307 11.51 -0.99 23.54
N VAL A 308 12.63 -0.35 23.20
CA VAL A 308 13.95 -0.98 23.20
C VAL A 308 14.33 -1.44 24.60
N ASP A 309 14.13 -0.61 25.62
CA ASP A 309 14.45 -0.92 27.01
C ASP A 309 13.64 -2.12 27.52
N GLN A 310 12.35 -2.21 27.18
CA GLN A 310 11.51 -3.35 27.59
C GLN A 310 11.81 -4.64 26.82
N THR A 311 12.18 -4.54 25.54
CA THR A 311 12.29 -5.70 24.65
C THR A 311 13.73 -6.18 24.43
N GLY A 312 14.74 -5.40 24.82
CA GLY A 312 16.16 -5.73 24.66
C GLY A 312 16.58 -5.94 23.19
N VAL A 313 15.83 -5.40 22.23
CA VAL A 313 16.14 -5.54 20.80
C VAL A 313 17.34 -4.69 20.39
N LYS A 314 18.07 -5.12 19.37
CA LYS A 314 19.18 -4.34 18.82
C LYS A 314 18.64 -3.24 17.93
N SER A 315 18.68 -2.00 18.42
CA SER A 315 18.10 -0.85 17.71
C SER A 315 19.11 -0.06 16.88
N HIS A 316 18.70 0.27 15.66
CA HIS A 316 19.45 1.05 14.67
C HIS A 316 18.64 2.31 14.30
N LYS A 317 19.19 3.49 14.63
CA LYS A 317 18.56 4.79 14.35
C LYS A 317 19.14 5.41 13.09
N ILE A 318 18.29 5.72 12.12
CA ILE A 318 18.63 6.33 10.83
C ILE A 318 18.17 7.79 10.84
N ARG A 319 19.10 8.70 10.55
CA ARG A 319 18.85 10.14 10.37
C ARG A 319 19.08 10.50 8.91
N ILE A 320 18.30 11.46 8.40
CA ILE A 320 18.33 11.84 6.98
C ILE A 320 19.05 13.17 6.83
N ASP A 321 20.12 13.17 6.03
CA ASP A 321 20.70 14.42 5.56
C ASP A 321 19.79 15.05 4.49
N GLN A 322 19.25 16.22 4.81
CA GLN A 322 18.38 16.98 3.91
C GLN A 322 19.12 17.50 2.67
N ASN A 323 20.45 17.57 2.69
CA ASN A 323 21.26 18.00 1.54
C ASN A 323 21.29 16.95 0.42
N GLU A 324 21.02 15.68 0.75
CA GLU A 324 20.98 14.58 -0.23
C GLU A 324 19.70 14.60 -1.08
N PHE A 325 18.65 15.30 -0.63
CA PHE A 325 17.34 15.28 -1.27
C PHE A 325 17.40 15.63 -2.76
N LYS A 326 18.15 16.69 -3.13
CA LYS A 326 18.28 17.09 -4.54
C LYS A 326 18.93 16.00 -5.41
N ASN A 327 19.82 15.20 -4.84
CA ASN A 327 20.53 14.13 -5.54
C ASN A 327 19.64 12.90 -5.69
N ASP A 328 18.82 12.63 -4.67
CA ASP A 328 17.94 11.48 -4.61
C ASP A 328 16.58 11.71 -5.28
N PHE A 329 16.15 12.96 -5.51
CA PHE A 329 14.79 13.27 -5.97
C PHE A 329 14.44 12.61 -7.31
N MET A 330 15.29 12.75 -8.34
CA MET A 330 15.03 12.12 -9.64
C MET A 330 15.02 10.59 -9.54
N LYS A 331 15.93 10.03 -8.73
CA LYS A 331 15.93 8.60 -8.46
C LYS A 331 14.66 8.16 -7.73
N LEU A 332 14.12 8.98 -6.83
CA LEU A 332 12.85 8.70 -6.16
C LEU A 332 11.67 8.78 -7.12
N ILE A 333 11.65 9.74 -8.05
CA ILE A 333 10.66 9.82 -9.15
C ILE A 333 10.72 8.53 -9.99
N GLU A 334 11.91 8.10 -10.37
CA GLU A 334 12.12 6.85 -11.10
C GLU A 334 11.68 5.63 -10.28
N ILE A 335 12.03 5.53 -8.99
CA ILE A 335 11.63 4.43 -8.10
C ILE A 335 10.12 4.35 -7.98
N GLN A 336 9.49 5.51 -7.75
CA GLN A 336 8.06 5.58 -7.61
C GLN A 336 7.37 5.36 -8.95
N GLY A 337 7.95 5.66 -10.11
CA GLY A 337 7.38 5.36 -11.44
C GLY A 337 6.09 6.09 -11.80
N GLU A 338 5.45 6.72 -10.83
CA GLU A 338 4.23 7.51 -10.89
C GLU A 338 4.25 8.58 -9.80
N PRO A 339 3.50 9.68 -9.97
CA PRO A 339 3.46 10.73 -8.97
C PRO A 339 2.99 10.28 -7.58
N PHE A 340 3.41 10.98 -6.53
CA PHE A 340 3.15 10.63 -5.13
C PHE A 340 2.95 11.84 -4.21
N GLY A 341 2.42 11.59 -3.01
CA GLY A 341 1.73 12.61 -2.21
C GLY A 341 2.61 13.56 -1.38
N SER A 342 3.81 13.16 -0.95
CA SER A 342 4.65 14.00 -0.08
C SER A 342 6.11 13.52 0.04
N SER A 343 6.91 14.32 0.73
CA SER A 343 8.28 14.00 1.13
C SER A 343 8.40 12.89 2.19
N SER A 344 7.30 12.41 2.78
CA SER A 344 7.36 11.28 3.72
C SER A 344 7.81 9.98 3.04
N ILE A 345 7.50 9.85 1.75
CA ILE A 345 7.97 8.74 0.89
C ILE A 345 9.50 8.77 0.75
N TYR A 346 10.13 9.96 0.71
CA TYR A 346 11.58 10.09 0.70
C TYR A 346 12.19 9.59 2.01
N ALA A 347 11.58 9.90 3.16
CA ALA A 347 12.08 9.42 4.43
C ALA A 347 11.99 7.89 4.58
N GLN A 348 10.92 7.29 4.05
CA GLN A 348 10.80 5.84 3.98
C GLN A 348 11.86 5.22 3.05
N TYR A 349 12.15 5.84 1.91
CA TYR A 349 13.22 5.40 1.02
C TYR A 349 14.58 5.38 1.73
N LYS A 350 14.94 6.43 2.46
CA LYS A 350 16.20 6.49 3.23
C LYS A 350 16.25 5.46 4.36
N LEU A 351 15.11 5.18 5.00
CA LEU A 351 14.99 4.11 5.99
C LEU A 351 15.37 2.75 5.36
N PHE A 352 14.77 2.39 4.23
CA PHE A 352 15.10 1.13 3.53
C PHE A 352 16.54 1.10 3.02
N GLN A 353 17.07 2.21 2.51
CA GLN A 353 18.51 2.29 2.17
C GLN A 353 19.39 1.96 3.37
N GLY A 354 19.13 2.56 4.53
CA GLY A 354 19.89 2.28 5.75
C GLY A 354 19.76 0.82 6.19
N ILE A 355 18.58 0.22 6.08
CA ILE A 355 18.35 -1.21 6.40
C ILE A 355 19.18 -2.12 5.47
N SER A 356 19.19 -1.81 4.16
CA SER A 356 19.88 -2.65 3.16
C SER A 356 21.39 -2.75 3.41
N GLN A 357 21.99 -1.71 4.00
CA GLN A 357 23.42 -1.69 4.37
C GLN A 357 23.78 -2.73 5.45
N HIS A 358 22.79 -3.27 6.16
CA HIS A 358 22.97 -4.32 7.17
C HIS A 358 22.73 -5.75 6.62
N GLY A 359 22.56 -5.91 5.30
CA GLY A 359 22.36 -7.22 4.68
C GLY A 359 21.00 -7.86 5.00
N ILE A 360 20.04 -7.08 5.47
CA ILE A 360 18.67 -7.52 5.75
C ILE A 360 17.90 -7.64 4.44
N LYS A 361 17.25 -8.80 4.23
CA LYS A 361 16.39 -9.06 3.05
C LYS A 361 14.90 -9.00 3.37
N VAL A 362 14.51 -9.11 4.63
CA VAL A 362 13.09 -9.10 5.06
C VAL A 362 12.87 -8.05 6.16
N MET A 363 11.81 -7.29 6.03
CA MET A 363 11.39 -6.26 6.96
C MET A 363 9.93 -6.47 7.33
N ILE A 364 9.59 -6.34 8.61
CA ILE A 364 8.21 -6.34 9.10
C ILE A 364 7.87 -4.91 9.53
N ASP A 365 6.77 -4.37 8.99
CA ASP A 365 6.28 -3.03 9.32
C ASP A 365 4.84 -3.04 9.86
N GLY A 366 4.44 -1.90 10.42
CA GLY A 366 3.11 -1.69 11.03
C GLY A 366 2.06 -1.05 10.12
N GLN A 367 2.26 -1.00 8.81
CA GLN A 367 1.28 -0.46 7.86
C GLN A 367 0.00 -1.29 7.85
N GLY A 368 -1.11 -0.64 7.52
CA GLY A 368 -2.45 -1.25 7.55
C GLY A 368 -3.11 -1.26 8.92
N ALA A 369 -2.38 -1.03 10.01
CA ALA A 369 -2.95 -0.97 11.35
C ALA A 369 -3.95 0.18 11.53
N ASP A 370 -3.68 1.33 10.91
CA ASP A 370 -4.57 2.48 11.03
C ASP A 370 -5.90 2.26 10.30
N GLU A 371 -5.86 1.60 9.14
CA GLU A 371 -7.02 1.18 8.35
C GLU A 371 -7.80 0.05 9.02
N MET A 372 -7.12 -0.86 9.73
CA MET A 372 -7.74 -1.99 10.41
C MET A 372 -8.40 -1.59 11.76
N PHE A 373 -7.80 -0.66 12.50
CA PHE A 373 -8.17 -0.36 13.90
C PHE A 373 -8.57 1.10 14.15
N ALA A 374 -8.97 1.83 13.10
CA ALA A 374 -9.40 3.23 13.17
C ALA A 374 -8.35 4.20 13.76
N GLY A 375 -7.10 4.03 13.34
CA GLY A 375 -5.93 4.63 13.97
C GLY A 375 -5.52 6.03 13.58
N TYR A 376 -6.20 6.62 12.59
CA TYR A 376 -6.03 8.02 12.19
C TYR A 376 -6.65 8.97 13.23
N SER A 377 -7.23 10.08 12.81
CA SER A 377 -7.75 11.16 13.68
C SER A 377 -9.01 10.80 14.49
N GLY A 378 -9.23 9.51 14.77
CA GLY A 378 -10.30 8.99 15.60
C GLY A 378 -11.71 9.12 15.01
N TYR A 379 -11.83 9.37 13.69
CA TYR A 379 -13.09 9.35 12.94
C TYR A 379 -14.29 9.98 13.69
N PRO A 380 -14.14 11.21 14.25
CA PRO A 380 -15.06 11.74 15.25
C PRO A 380 -16.49 11.85 14.75
N GLY A 381 -16.68 12.26 13.48
CA GLY A 381 -18.00 12.38 12.89
C GLY A 381 -18.68 11.02 12.71
N GLN A 382 -17.94 10.03 12.20
CA GLN A 382 -18.47 8.68 11.98
C GLN A 382 -18.82 8.02 13.30
N ALA A 383 -17.90 8.05 14.27
CA ALA A 383 -18.12 7.47 15.60
C ALA A 383 -19.29 8.16 16.33
N PHE A 384 -19.36 9.49 16.30
CA PHE A 384 -20.51 10.23 16.86
C PHE A 384 -21.83 9.78 16.25
N LYS A 385 -21.88 9.61 14.93
CA LYS A 385 -23.08 9.16 14.22
C LYS A 385 -23.44 7.71 14.57
N SER A 386 -22.46 6.81 14.65
CA SER A 386 -22.69 5.43 15.10
C SER A 386 -23.23 5.38 16.53
N VAL A 387 -22.63 6.12 17.47
CA VAL A 387 -23.09 6.18 18.86
C VAL A 387 -24.50 6.79 18.93
N MET A 388 -24.78 7.84 18.16
CA MET A 388 -26.13 8.42 18.10
C MET A 388 -27.16 7.43 17.55
N GLU A 389 -26.82 6.68 16.50
CA GLU A 389 -27.71 5.71 15.84
C GLU A 389 -27.99 4.47 16.72
N ASN A 390 -27.05 4.07 17.58
CA ASN A 390 -27.14 2.89 18.44
C ASN A 390 -27.61 3.20 19.88
N ASP A 391 -27.03 4.23 20.50
CA ASP A 391 -27.15 4.53 21.93
C ASP A 391 -27.89 5.86 22.21
N GLY A 392 -28.25 6.61 21.15
CA GLY A 392 -29.00 7.87 21.24
C GLY A 392 -28.13 9.13 21.44
N ILE A 393 -28.78 10.30 21.39
CA ILE A 393 -28.10 11.60 21.35
C ILE A 393 -27.33 11.93 22.63
N GLY A 394 -27.81 11.49 23.80
CA GLY A 394 -27.13 11.73 25.08
C GLY A 394 -25.74 11.08 25.11
N ALA A 395 -25.65 9.82 24.71
CA ALA A 395 -24.38 9.09 24.59
C ALA A 395 -23.47 9.74 23.53
N ALA A 396 -24.04 10.19 22.41
CA ALA A 396 -23.27 10.87 21.36
C ALA A 396 -22.66 12.19 21.85
N ILE A 397 -23.40 12.98 22.66
CA ILE A 397 -22.88 14.20 23.28
C ILE A 397 -21.75 13.87 24.26
N SER A 398 -21.89 12.81 25.08
CA SER A 398 -20.81 12.36 25.97
C SER A 398 -19.56 11.95 25.19
N TYR A 399 -19.71 11.24 24.06
CA TYR A 399 -18.62 10.91 23.15
C TYR A 399 -17.94 12.17 22.61
N ALA A 400 -18.72 13.16 22.15
CA ALA A 400 -18.19 14.42 21.64
C ALA A 400 -17.36 15.16 22.70
N MET A 401 -17.84 15.23 23.94
CA MET A 401 -17.10 15.82 25.06
C MET A 401 -15.79 15.08 25.35
N ALA A 402 -15.82 13.74 25.35
CA ALA A 402 -14.62 12.93 25.54
C ALA A 402 -13.59 13.14 24.41
N TRP A 403 -14.04 13.19 23.15
CA TRP A 403 -13.15 13.42 22.01
C TRP A 403 -12.50 14.81 22.07
N VAL A 404 -13.28 15.85 22.36
CA VAL A 404 -12.76 17.22 22.50
C VAL A 404 -11.74 17.31 23.64
N LYS A 405 -11.99 16.63 24.77
CA LYS A 405 -11.05 16.61 25.90
C LYS A 405 -9.71 15.95 25.54
N ASN A 406 -9.74 14.89 24.74
CA ASN A 406 -8.57 14.02 24.53
C ASN A 406 -7.80 14.29 23.23
N SER A 407 -8.48 14.80 22.19
CA SER A 407 -7.97 14.66 20.81
C SER A 407 -8.06 15.93 19.96
N GLY A 408 -8.78 16.99 20.35
CA GLY A 408 -8.90 18.16 19.48
C GLY A 408 -9.78 19.30 19.94
N SER A 409 -10.10 20.20 19.01
CA SER A 409 -10.93 21.37 19.29
C SER A 409 -12.42 21.09 19.03
N PRO A 410 -13.34 21.80 19.71
CA PRO A 410 -14.77 21.74 19.41
C PRO A 410 -15.09 22.07 17.95
N SER A 411 -14.37 23.03 17.35
CA SER A 411 -14.59 23.46 15.97
C SER A 411 -14.25 22.36 14.95
N ASP A 412 -13.16 21.63 15.16
CA ASP A 412 -12.78 20.51 14.29
C ASP A 412 -13.77 19.36 14.41
N PHE A 413 -14.20 19.04 15.64
CA PHE A 413 -15.23 18.04 15.88
C PHE A 413 -16.54 18.35 15.13
N ILE A 414 -17.04 19.59 15.26
CA ILE A 414 -18.26 20.03 14.59
C ILE A 414 -18.09 19.92 13.08
N LYS A 415 -16.99 20.45 12.53
CA LYS A 415 -16.72 20.41 11.08
C LYS A 415 -16.78 18.98 10.53
N ARG A 416 -16.13 18.03 11.21
CA ARG A 416 -16.09 16.62 10.80
C ARG A 416 -17.41 15.89 11.01
N SER A 417 -18.15 16.24 12.05
CA SER A 417 -19.47 15.65 12.31
C SER A 417 -20.51 16.14 11.31
N VAL A 418 -20.52 17.43 10.99
CA VAL A 418 -21.42 18.00 9.97
C VAL A 418 -21.14 17.39 8.59
N SER A 419 -19.87 17.12 8.25
CA SER A 419 -19.55 16.45 6.99
C SER A 419 -20.13 15.04 6.86
N GLU A 420 -20.56 14.39 7.94
CA GLU A 420 -21.25 13.08 7.86
C GLU A 420 -22.72 13.20 7.43
N TYR A 421 -23.31 14.39 7.55
CA TYR A 421 -24.68 14.67 7.11
C TYR A 421 -24.74 15.41 5.77
N SER A 422 -23.59 15.80 5.21
CA SER A 422 -23.55 16.50 3.92
C SER A 422 -23.99 15.58 2.76
N SER A 423 -24.92 16.08 1.94
CA SER A 423 -25.20 15.56 0.60
C SER A 423 -24.05 15.96 -0.35
N LYS A 424 -24.02 15.36 -1.54
CA LYS A 424 -23.03 15.73 -2.57
C LYS A 424 -23.03 17.23 -2.86
N SER A 425 -24.19 17.83 -3.08
CA SER A 425 -24.32 19.28 -3.34
C SER A 425 -23.82 20.14 -2.18
N MET A 426 -24.06 19.72 -0.93
CA MET A 426 -23.53 20.43 0.25
C MET A 426 -22.00 20.27 0.34
N SER A 427 -21.47 19.08 0.09
CA SER A 427 -20.03 18.82 0.06
C SER A 427 -19.33 19.70 -0.97
N ASP A 428 -19.88 19.79 -2.18
CA ASP A 428 -19.37 20.64 -3.26
C ASP A 428 -19.35 22.12 -2.85
N LEU A 429 -20.42 22.60 -2.19
CA LEU A 429 -20.48 23.96 -1.68
C LEU A 429 -19.42 24.21 -0.61
N PHE A 430 -19.26 23.30 0.36
CA PHE A 430 -18.24 23.41 1.40
C PHE A 430 -16.82 23.41 0.82
N MET A 431 -16.55 22.58 -0.18
CA MET A 431 -15.25 22.56 -0.85
C MET A 431 -14.96 23.91 -1.53
N ARG A 432 -15.95 24.50 -2.22
CA ARG A 432 -15.81 25.83 -2.84
C ARG A 432 -15.57 26.93 -1.80
N LEU A 433 -16.32 26.93 -0.69
CA LEU A 433 -16.15 27.91 0.39
C LEU A 433 -14.78 27.81 1.08
N ASN A 434 -14.21 26.60 1.17
CA ASN A 434 -12.85 26.37 1.66
C ASN A 434 -11.77 26.66 0.60
N GLY A 435 -12.13 27.28 -0.54
CA GLY A 435 -11.19 27.70 -1.58
C GLY A 435 -10.79 26.62 -2.59
N SER A 436 -11.41 25.42 -2.54
CA SER A 436 -11.16 24.38 -3.55
C SER A 436 -11.77 24.78 -4.89
N LYS A 437 -11.01 24.64 -5.97
CA LYS A 437 -11.43 25.02 -7.33
C LYS A 437 -11.34 23.81 -8.24
N LEU A 438 -12.41 23.55 -9.00
CA LEU A 438 -12.44 22.54 -10.06
C LEU A 438 -11.53 22.90 -11.24
N ASN A 439 -11.37 24.19 -11.51
CA ASN A 439 -10.47 24.70 -12.53
C ASN A 439 -9.55 25.77 -11.91
N PRO A 440 -8.47 25.37 -11.22
CA PRO A 440 -7.50 26.30 -10.65
C PRO A 440 -6.81 27.13 -11.73
N SER A 441 -6.42 28.36 -11.42
CA SER A 441 -5.82 29.27 -12.40
C SER A 441 -4.50 28.78 -12.98
N TRP A 442 -3.76 27.93 -12.25
CA TRP A 442 -2.49 27.36 -12.70
C TRP A 442 -2.65 26.19 -13.69
N LEU A 443 -3.88 25.76 -13.95
CA LEU A 443 -4.20 24.77 -14.98
C LEU A 443 -4.38 25.49 -16.32
N LYS A 444 -3.81 24.98 -17.42
CA LYS A 444 -4.00 25.59 -18.74
C LYS A 444 -5.48 25.67 -19.10
N LYS A 445 -5.91 26.81 -19.67
CA LYS A 445 -7.32 27.15 -19.89
C LYS A 445 -8.11 26.11 -20.71
N ASN A 446 -7.47 25.47 -21.69
CA ASN A 446 -8.11 24.50 -22.58
C ASN A 446 -7.90 23.03 -22.16
N PHE A 447 -7.06 22.76 -21.16
CA PHE A 447 -6.67 21.40 -20.76
C PHE A 447 -7.87 20.48 -20.53
N LEU A 448 -8.86 20.94 -19.75
CA LEU A 448 -10.06 20.13 -19.46
C LEU A 448 -10.88 19.80 -20.71
N LYS A 449 -10.93 20.74 -21.67
CA LYS A 449 -11.68 20.58 -22.92
C LYS A 449 -10.93 19.68 -23.89
N GLU A 450 -9.62 19.87 -24.04
CA GLU A 450 -8.75 19.11 -24.94
C GLU A 450 -8.68 17.63 -24.56
N HIS A 451 -8.72 17.32 -23.26
CA HIS A 451 -8.66 15.94 -22.75
C HIS A 451 -10.01 15.39 -22.29
N VAL A 452 -11.12 16.08 -22.58
CA VAL A 452 -12.49 15.63 -22.27
C VAL A 452 -12.67 15.24 -20.79
N ILE A 453 -12.11 16.05 -19.89
CA ILE A 453 -12.18 15.81 -18.45
C ILE A 453 -13.44 16.47 -17.90
N ASN A 454 -14.25 15.69 -17.18
CA ASN A 454 -15.43 16.18 -16.48
C ASN A 454 -15.09 16.44 -15.01
N PRO A 455 -14.76 17.70 -14.63
CA PRO A 455 -14.29 18.00 -13.30
C PRO A 455 -15.41 17.84 -12.28
N THR A 456 -15.21 16.97 -11.30
CA THR A 456 -16.14 16.80 -10.18
C THR A 456 -15.35 16.79 -8.89
N PHE A 457 -15.96 17.28 -7.82
CA PHE A 457 -15.36 17.15 -6.50
C PHE A 457 -15.45 15.70 -6.05
N PRO A 458 -14.40 15.20 -5.37
CA PRO A 458 -14.46 13.90 -4.74
C PRO A 458 -15.62 13.83 -3.75
N TYR A 459 -16.42 12.77 -3.85
CA TYR A 459 -17.51 12.51 -2.93
C TYR A 459 -17.55 11.02 -2.63
N LEU A 460 -17.62 10.69 -1.34
CA LEU A 460 -17.84 9.33 -0.88
C LEU A 460 -19.32 9.20 -0.58
N GLU A 461 -19.99 8.33 -1.34
CA GLU A 461 -21.39 8.00 -1.12
C GLU A 461 -21.56 7.33 0.24
N LYS A 462 -22.67 7.63 0.90
CA LYS A 462 -23.00 7.12 2.24
C LYS A 462 -24.26 6.27 2.13
N ASN A 463 -24.22 5.02 2.56
CA ASN A 463 -25.35 4.12 2.43
C ASN A 463 -26.17 4.01 3.72
N SER A 464 -27.45 3.66 3.58
CA SER A 464 -28.34 3.37 4.72
C SER A 464 -27.94 2.07 5.44
N ASN A 465 -27.38 1.10 4.72
CA ASN A 465 -26.97 -0.21 5.23
C ASN A 465 -25.79 -0.16 6.23
N GLU A 466 -25.22 1.03 6.44
CA GLU A 466 -24.08 1.29 7.34
C GLU A 466 -24.52 1.83 8.71
N ARG A 467 -25.83 1.85 8.98
CA ARG A 467 -26.40 2.38 10.24
C ARG A 467 -25.77 1.71 11.46
N GLY A 468 -25.30 2.51 12.41
CA GLY A 468 -24.64 2.06 13.63
C GLY A 468 -23.20 1.57 13.44
N ARG A 469 -22.68 1.58 12.20
CA ARG A 469 -21.36 1.05 11.81
C ARG A 469 -20.60 1.98 10.86
N ARG A 470 -20.75 3.29 11.07
CA ARG A 470 -20.17 4.36 10.24
C ARG A 470 -18.65 4.36 10.24
N VAL A 471 -18.00 3.98 11.35
CA VAL A 471 -16.54 3.89 11.42
C VAL A 471 -16.07 2.73 10.56
N ALA A 472 -16.61 1.52 10.77
CA ALA A 472 -16.27 0.36 9.95
C ALA A 472 -16.52 0.64 8.45
N ALA A 473 -17.68 1.21 8.09
CA ALA A 473 -17.97 1.58 6.70
C ALA A 473 -16.92 2.54 6.10
N ARG A 474 -16.50 3.56 6.87
CA ARG A 474 -15.45 4.48 6.43
C ARG A 474 -14.10 3.80 6.24
N LEU A 475 -13.75 2.82 7.08
CA LEU A 475 -12.51 2.06 6.94
C LEU A 475 -12.53 1.16 5.71
N LEU A 476 -13.67 0.51 5.38
CA LEU A 476 -13.80 -0.29 4.15
C LEU A 476 -13.44 0.51 2.89
N HIS A 477 -13.80 1.80 2.84
CA HIS A 477 -13.40 2.68 1.74
C HIS A 477 -11.88 2.91 1.65
N SER A 478 -11.16 2.87 2.77
CA SER A 478 -9.69 2.98 2.76
C SER A 478 -8.99 1.72 2.25
N PHE A 479 -9.64 0.54 2.34
CA PHE A 479 -9.15 -0.71 1.75
C PHE A 479 -9.39 -0.79 0.24
N SER A 480 -10.44 -0.15 -0.28
CA SER A 480 -10.82 -0.21 -1.71
C SER A 480 -10.52 1.07 -2.50
N GLY A 481 -9.92 2.08 -1.88
CA GLY A 481 -9.78 3.42 -2.46
C GLY A 481 -8.62 4.22 -1.85
N ASN A 482 -8.82 5.54 -1.72
CA ASN A 482 -7.82 6.47 -1.18
C ASN A 482 -7.36 6.05 0.23
N GLY A 483 -6.07 5.74 0.37
CA GLY A 483 -5.46 5.37 1.64
C GLY A 483 -4.49 4.20 1.47
N LEU A 484 -4.97 2.98 1.74
CA LEU A 484 -4.12 1.80 1.89
C LEU A 484 -3.31 1.49 0.63
N SER A 485 -3.93 1.58 -0.55
CA SER A 485 -3.28 1.31 -1.83
C SER A 485 -2.03 2.16 -2.06
N ALA A 486 -2.09 3.45 -1.70
CA ALA A 486 -0.95 4.36 -1.81
C ALA A 486 0.16 3.98 -0.83
N LEU A 487 -0.19 3.71 0.44
CA LEU A 487 0.79 3.31 1.46
C LEU A 487 1.54 2.03 1.08
N LEU A 488 0.81 1.03 0.58
CA LEU A 488 1.36 -0.25 0.13
C LEU A 488 2.23 -0.08 -1.11
N ARG A 489 1.81 0.75 -2.07
CA ARG A 489 2.63 1.10 -3.24
C ARG A 489 3.95 1.74 -2.83
N HIS A 490 3.92 2.71 -1.92
CA HIS A 490 5.13 3.40 -1.48
C HIS A 490 6.10 2.44 -0.78
N ALA A 491 5.57 1.62 0.14
CA ALA A 491 6.37 0.64 0.87
C ALA A 491 6.98 -0.40 -0.08
N ASP A 492 6.20 -0.96 -1.00
CA ASP A 492 6.70 -1.91 -1.99
C ASP A 492 7.76 -1.25 -2.89
N ARG A 493 7.48 -0.12 -3.54
CA ARG A 493 8.44 0.52 -4.45
C ARG A 493 9.74 0.94 -3.74
N ASN A 494 9.64 1.49 -2.53
CA ASN A 494 10.81 1.90 -1.75
C ASN A 494 11.63 0.71 -1.25
N SER A 495 11.00 -0.29 -0.62
CA SER A 495 11.70 -1.47 -0.09
C SER A 495 12.36 -2.28 -1.22
N MET A 496 11.65 -2.46 -2.34
CA MET A 496 12.18 -3.23 -3.46
C MET A 496 13.32 -2.52 -4.18
N SER A 497 13.37 -1.18 -4.17
CA SER A 497 14.48 -0.43 -4.78
C SER A 497 15.85 -0.80 -4.21
N VAL A 498 15.87 -1.43 -3.03
CA VAL A 498 17.05 -1.94 -2.31
C VAL A 498 16.92 -3.41 -1.94
N SER A 499 16.12 -4.17 -2.71
CA SER A 499 15.96 -5.62 -2.58
C SER A 499 15.48 -6.12 -1.20
N ILE A 500 14.63 -5.33 -0.52
CA ILE A 500 14.02 -5.72 0.76
C ILE A 500 12.58 -6.17 0.54
N GLU A 501 12.23 -7.32 1.12
CA GLU A 501 10.85 -7.77 1.27
C GLU A 501 10.17 -7.12 2.46
N ASN A 502 9.10 -6.35 2.23
CA ASN A 502 8.32 -5.75 3.31
C ASN A 502 7.04 -6.56 3.60
N ARG A 503 6.82 -6.92 4.87
CA ARG A 503 5.69 -7.70 5.40
C ARG A 503 4.85 -6.86 6.36
N VAL A 504 3.54 -7.10 6.37
CA VAL A 504 2.52 -6.25 7.03
C VAL A 504 1.54 -7.11 7.86
N PRO A 505 1.88 -7.49 9.10
CA PRO A 505 1.09 -8.44 9.90
C PRO A 505 -0.33 -8.01 10.23
N PHE A 506 -0.62 -6.71 10.21
CA PHE A 506 -1.96 -6.20 10.45
C PHE A 506 -2.91 -6.43 9.28
N LEU A 507 -2.38 -6.62 8.06
CA LEU A 507 -3.18 -6.92 6.86
C LEU A 507 -3.35 -8.44 6.70
N ASP A 508 -4.06 -9.03 7.65
CA ASP A 508 -4.42 -10.44 7.67
C ASP A 508 -5.94 -10.60 7.56
N THR A 509 -6.40 -11.54 6.74
CA THR A 509 -7.82 -11.74 6.47
C THR A 509 -8.60 -12.25 7.69
N ASP A 510 -7.97 -12.99 8.60
CA ASP A 510 -8.62 -13.44 9.83
C ASP A 510 -8.81 -12.28 10.81
N ILE A 511 -7.80 -11.40 10.91
CA ILE A 511 -7.90 -10.15 11.69
C ILE A 511 -9.00 -9.25 11.11
N PHE A 512 -9.01 -9.08 9.77
CA PHE A 512 -10.06 -8.32 9.08
C PHE A 512 -11.44 -8.88 9.38
N ASN A 513 -11.64 -10.18 9.16
CA ASN A 513 -12.94 -10.81 9.36
C ASN A 513 -13.42 -10.66 10.80
N PHE A 514 -12.52 -10.78 11.78
CA PHE A 514 -12.85 -10.58 13.17
C PHE A 514 -13.23 -9.12 13.45
N MET A 515 -12.36 -8.16 13.12
CA MET A 515 -12.60 -6.73 13.39
C MET A 515 -13.87 -6.20 12.72
N PHE A 516 -14.13 -6.60 11.48
CA PHE A 516 -15.32 -6.18 10.74
C PHE A 516 -16.57 -7.01 11.05
N SER A 517 -16.49 -7.95 12.00
CA SER A 517 -17.64 -8.58 12.67
C SER A 517 -17.97 -7.96 14.03
N LEU A 518 -17.18 -6.99 14.50
CA LEU A 518 -17.42 -6.29 15.76
C LEU A 518 -18.18 -4.97 15.57
N PRO A 519 -18.87 -4.46 16.61
CA PRO A 519 -19.38 -3.10 16.63
C PRO A 519 -18.26 -2.05 16.63
N ASP A 520 -18.59 -0.83 16.19
CA ASP A 520 -17.63 0.28 16.05
C ASP A 520 -16.91 0.64 17.38
N ASP A 521 -17.54 0.36 18.53
CA ASP A 521 -17.00 0.71 19.85
C ASP A 521 -15.74 -0.09 20.23
N PHE A 522 -15.49 -1.24 19.59
CA PHE A 522 -14.23 -1.98 19.70
C PHE A 522 -13.08 -1.31 18.93
N MET A 523 -13.38 -0.53 17.89
CA MET A 523 -12.37 0.24 17.16
C MET A 523 -12.09 1.57 17.86
N ILE A 524 -13.15 2.27 18.27
CA ILE A 524 -13.08 3.57 18.95
C ILE A 524 -14.00 3.54 20.17
N SER A 525 -13.42 3.69 21.36
CA SER A 525 -14.21 3.66 22.58
C SER A 525 -15.28 4.76 22.58
N LYS A 526 -16.55 4.38 22.77
CA LYS A 526 -17.65 5.34 22.92
C LYS A 526 -17.57 6.19 24.19
N HIS A 527 -16.78 5.76 25.19
CA HIS A 527 -16.64 6.44 26.47
C HIS A 527 -15.43 7.37 26.52
N SER A 528 -14.27 6.90 26.07
CA SER A 528 -13.02 7.68 26.12
C SER A 528 -12.65 8.34 24.79
N ALA A 529 -13.37 8.01 23.71
CA ALA A 529 -13.01 8.37 22.33
C ALA A 529 -11.60 7.92 21.92
N GLN A 530 -11.04 6.93 22.63
CA GLN A 530 -9.72 6.38 22.33
C GLN A 530 -9.79 5.49 21.09
N SER A 531 -8.98 5.80 20.08
CA SER A 531 -8.79 4.98 18.88
C SER A 531 -7.94 3.74 19.17
N LYS A 532 -8.08 2.73 18.30
CA LYS A 532 -7.41 1.43 18.43
C LYS A 532 -7.74 0.75 19.76
N MET A 533 -8.97 0.91 20.24
CA MET A 533 -9.33 0.50 21.61
C MET A 533 -9.04 -0.99 21.83
N LEU A 534 -9.58 -1.87 20.98
CA LEU A 534 -9.37 -3.31 21.13
C LEU A 534 -7.91 -3.71 20.91
N LEU A 535 -7.21 -3.09 19.94
CA LEU A 535 -5.80 -3.37 19.71
C LEU A 535 -4.94 -3.03 20.94
N ARG A 536 -5.17 -1.87 21.57
CA ARG A 536 -4.45 -1.48 22.79
C ARG A 536 -4.71 -2.48 23.91
N LYS A 537 -5.98 -2.83 24.15
CA LYS A 537 -6.36 -3.79 25.19
C LYS A 537 -5.79 -5.19 24.95
N SER A 538 -5.81 -5.66 23.70
CA SER A 538 -5.27 -6.97 23.31
C SER A 538 -3.78 -7.12 23.59
N MET A 539 -3.05 -6.02 23.69
CA MET A 539 -1.60 -6.04 23.92
C MET A 539 -1.18 -5.61 25.33
N GLU A 540 -2.14 -5.42 26.25
CA GLU A 540 -1.85 -5.25 27.67
C GLU A 540 -1.07 -6.47 28.21
N GLY A 541 -0.03 -6.20 29.00
CA GLY A 541 0.89 -7.22 29.51
C GLY A 541 1.98 -7.67 28.52
N ILE A 542 1.87 -7.30 27.23
CA ILE A 542 2.90 -7.60 26.21
C ILE A 542 3.64 -6.34 25.80
N ALA A 543 2.91 -5.30 25.36
CA ALA A 543 3.50 -4.04 24.93
C ALA A 543 3.67 -3.07 26.11
N PRO A 544 4.62 -2.11 26.05
CA PRO A 544 4.81 -1.14 27.12
C PRO A 544 3.56 -0.32 27.41
N GLU A 545 3.16 -0.27 28.68
CA GLU A 545 1.99 0.50 29.13
C GLU A 545 2.04 1.99 28.73
N PRO A 546 3.18 2.70 28.80
CA PRO A 546 3.27 4.09 28.33
C PRO A 546 2.92 4.23 26.84
N ILE A 547 3.26 3.24 26.01
CA ILE A 547 2.93 3.22 24.59
C ILE A 547 1.44 2.96 24.40
N LEU A 548 0.86 1.99 25.11
CA LEU A 548 -0.56 1.67 25.03
C LEU A 548 -1.46 2.81 25.51
N LYS A 549 -0.96 3.72 26.36
CA LYS A 549 -1.72 4.86 26.88
C LYS A 549 -1.51 6.17 26.11
N ARG A 550 -0.53 6.25 25.21
CA ARG A 550 -0.22 7.52 24.52
C ARG A 550 -1.33 7.99 23.58
N THR A 551 -1.54 9.31 23.55
CA THR A 551 -2.51 10.02 22.71
C THR A 551 -1.86 11.03 21.74
N ASP A 552 -0.57 11.32 21.91
CA ASP A 552 0.22 12.28 21.14
C ASP A 552 0.77 11.68 19.82
N LYS A 553 -0.06 10.93 19.08
CA LYS A 553 0.39 10.26 17.85
C LYS A 553 0.87 11.29 16.82
N ILE A 554 2.13 11.18 16.41
CA ILE A 554 2.68 11.90 15.27
C ILE A 554 2.68 10.89 14.11
N GLY A 555 2.15 11.27 12.95
CA GLY A 555 2.27 10.43 11.75
C GLY A 555 3.73 10.32 11.31
N PHE A 556 4.01 9.60 10.22
CA PHE A 556 5.34 9.62 9.59
C PHE A 556 5.58 10.98 8.89
N ALA A 557 5.74 12.02 9.70
CA ALA A 557 5.78 13.42 9.28
C ALA A 557 7.21 13.83 8.94
N THR A 558 7.36 14.48 7.80
CA THR A 558 8.61 15.10 7.36
C THR A 558 8.47 16.61 7.34
N PRO A 559 9.56 17.36 7.57
CA PRO A 559 9.54 18.81 7.50
C PRO A 559 9.53 19.29 6.02
N GLU A 560 8.50 18.92 5.26
CA GLU A 560 8.40 19.15 3.80
C GLU A 560 8.63 20.60 3.41
N SER A 561 7.94 21.53 4.07
CA SER A 561 8.10 22.96 3.81
C SER A 561 9.55 23.39 4.02
N SER A 562 10.21 22.92 5.08
CA SER A 562 11.63 23.22 5.34
C SER A 562 12.53 22.61 4.27
N LEU A 563 12.26 21.37 3.86
CA LEU A 563 13.01 20.66 2.84
C LEU A 563 12.96 21.38 1.49
N LEU A 564 11.77 21.79 1.05
CA LEU A 564 11.57 22.53 -0.19
C LEU A 564 12.19 23.93 -0.14
N LEU A 565 12.05 24.64 0.99
CA LEU A 565 12.67 25.97 1.17
C LEU A 565 14.19 25.92 1.17
N LYS A 566 14.82 24.89 1.77
CA LYS A 566 16.27 24.70 1.72
C LYS A 566 16.78 24.39 0.31
N ASN A 567 15.93 23.73 -0.50
CA ASN A 567 16.24 23.34 -1.88
C ASN A 567 15.58 24.27 -2.92
N PHE A 568 15.35 25.54 -2.59
CA PHE A 568 14.55 26.45 -3.42
C PHE A 568 15.08 26.60 -4.86
N LYS A 569 16.40 26.68 -5.05
CA LYS A 569 17.02 26.76 -6.39
C LYS A 569 16.76 25.50 -7.23
N PHE A 570 16.75 24.33 -6.59
CA PHE A 570 16.46 23.06 -7.25
C PHE A 570 14.97 22.98 -7.64
N VAL A 571 14.08 23.41 -6.74
CA VAL A 571 12.64 23.51 -7.05
C VAL A 571 12.39 24.48 -8.21
N GLU A 572 13.06 25.63 -8.23
CA GLU A 572 13.00 26.62 -9.31
C GLU A 572 13.39 26.00 -10.66
N GLN A 573 14.49 25.23 -10.69
CA GLN A 573 14.94 24.52 -11.89
C GLN A 573 13.92 23.51 -12.42
N ILE A 574 13.24 22.76 -11.53
CA ILE A 574 12.18 21.84 -11.95
C ILE A 574 11.00 22.61 -12.52
N LEU A 575 10.55 23.66 -11.84
CA LEU A 575 9.43 24.48 -12.33
C LEU A 575 9.74 25.09 -13.69
N ASP A 576 11.00 25.47 -13.96
CA ASP A 576 11.41 26.01 -15.26
C ASP A 576 11.14 25.04 -16.43
N GLN A 577 11.23 23.74 -16.16
CA GLN A 577 10.94 22.69 -17.14
C GLN A 577 9.44 22.59 -17.49
N SER A 578 8.56 23.24 -16.73
CA SER A 578 7.12 23.29 -17.04
C SER A 578 6.79 24.07 -18.32
N ILE A 579 7.79 24.70 -18.97
CA ILE A 579 7.61 25.41 -20.24
C ILE A 579 7.02 24.52 -21.34
N ASN A 580 7.34 23.22 -21.30
CA ASN A 580 6.84 22.22 -22.25
C ASN A 580 5.61 21.45 -21.73
N SER A 581 5.05 21.84 -20.57
CA SER A 581 3.90 21.14 -19.99
C SER A 581 2.62 21.55 -20.70
N ASP A 582 1.82 20.59 -21.16
CA ASP A 582 0.47 20.83 -21.68
C ASP A 582 -0.59 20.99 -20.59
N VAL A 583 -0.20 20.84 -19.33
CA VAL A 583 -1.12 20.82 -18.18
C VAL A 583 -1.02 22.08 -17.33
N LEU A 584 0.21 22.51 -17.03
CA LEU A 584 0.48 23.60 -16.09
C LEU A 584 0.74 24.92 -16.81
N ASP A 585 0.19 26.00 -16.29
CA ASP A 585 0.51 27.37 -16.69
C ASP A 585 1.78 27.85 -15.96
N ARG A 586 2.89 27.93 -16.70
CA ARG A 586 4.22 28.26 -16.17
C ARG A 586 4.23 29.60 -15.43
N ASP A 587 3.68 30.64 -16.02
CA ASP A 587 3.79 31.99 -15.45
C ASP A 587 3.04 32.09 -14.12
N ILE A 588 1.89 31.41 -14.02
CA ILE A 588 1.08 31.38 -12.80
C ILE A 588 1.76 30.54 -11.70
N ILE A 589 2.29 29.35 -12.02
CA ILE A 589 2.99 28.55 -11.00
C ILE A 589 4.26 29.26 -10.51
N PHE A 590 5.00 29.96 -11.38
CA PHE A 590 6.18 30.74 -11.00
C PHE A 590 5.83 31.94 -10.13
N SER A 591 4.76 32.66 -10.47
CA SER A 591 4.26 33.77 -9.65
C SER A 591 3.92 33.30 -8.23
N LYS A 592 3.19 32.18 -8.11
CA LYS A 592 2.89 31.56 -6.82
C LYS A 592 4.15 31.11 -6.07
N PHE A 593 5.10 30.50 -6.77
CA PHE A 593 6.35 30.04 -6.19
C PHE A 593 7.20 31.20 -5.64
N LYS A 594 7.30 32.33 -6.37
CA LYS A 594 7.98 33.54 -5.89
C LYS A 594 7.38 34.08 -4.61
N LEU A 595 6.05 34.13 -4.50
CA LEU A 595 5.37 34.52 -3.25
C LEU A 595 5.75 33.60 -2.07
N MET A 596 5.80 32.27 -2.29
CA MET A 596 6.24 31.33 -1.26
C MET A 596 7.71 31.55 -0.84
N LYS A 597 8.57 31.96 -1.77
CA LYS A 597 9.97 32.36 -1.50
C LYS A 597 10.04 33.55 -0.55
N GLU A 598 9.29 34.59 -0.89
CA GLU A 598 9.29 35.87 -0.19
C GLU A 598 8.72 35.72 1.22
N GLU A 599 7.63 34.97 1.37
CA GLU A 599 7.03 34.66 2.66
C GLU A 599 7.87 33.68 3.49
N LYS A 600 8.83 32.98 2.88
CA LYS A 600 9.59 31.86 3.47
C LYS A 600 8.67 30.78 4.08
N ILE A 601 7.48 30.58 3.50
CA ILE A 601 6.50 29.60 3.95
C ILE A 601 5.89 28.91 2.73
N VAL A 602 5.99 27.59 2.67
CA VAL A 602 5.23 26.77 1.71
C VAL A 602 3.87 26.48 2.34
N ARG A 603 2.85 27.27 1.98
CA ARG A 603 1.46 27.10 2.47
C ARG A 603 0.61 26.21 1.58
N ASP A 604 1.07 25.95 0.36
CA ASP A 604 0.28 25.31 -0.69
C ASP A 604 0.88 23.93 -1.03
N TRP A 605 0.16 22.88 -0.63
CA TRP A 605 0.50 21.48 -0.93
C TRP A 605 0.54 21.17 -2.43
N THR A 606 0.09 22.09 -3.30
CA THR A 606 0.25 21.95 -4.77
C THR A 606 1.69 22.02 -5.23
N LEU A 607 2.61 22.71 -4.51
CA LEU A 607 3.99 22.84 -4.96
C LEU A 607 4.69 21.49 -5.12
N TRP A 608 4.51 20.60 -4.13
CA TRP A 608 4.99 19.22 -4.20
C TRP A 608 4.44 18.50 -5.43
N ARG A 609 3.13 18.62 -5.66
CA ARG A 609 2.45 17.97 -6.79
C ARG A 609 2.95 18.46 -8.14
N TRP A 610 3.24 19.76 -8.28
CA TRP A 610 3.79 20.30 -9.52
C TRP A 610 5.19 19.77 -9.81
N ILE A 611 6.12 19.84 -8.84
CA ILE A 611 7.48 19.34 -9.08
C ILE A 611 7.48 17.84 -9.37
N ASN A 612 6.61 17.09 -8.69
CA ASN A 612 6.50 15.66 -8.83
C ASN A 612 5.95 15.27 -10.21
N TYR A 613 4.88 15.94 -10.65
CA TYR A 613 4.31 15.77 -11.99
C TYR A 613 5.29 16.17 -13.09
N ILE A 614 5.93 17.34 -12.99
CA ILE A 614 6.88 17.83 -14.00
C ILE A 614 8.03 16.83 -14.17
N SER A 615 8.66 16.42 -13.07
CA SER A 615 9.76 15.48 -13.12
C SER A 615 9.34 14.09 -13.62
N TRP A 616 8.18 13.59 -13.21
CA TRP A 616 7.67 12.30 -13.70
C TRP A 616 7.33 12.35 -15.19
N SER A 617 6.71 13.42 -15.68
CA SER A 617 6.28 13.53 -17.09
C SER A 617 7.44 13.47 -18.09
N GLN A 618 8.66 13.79 -17.64
CA GLN A 618 9.89 13.68 -18.43
C GLN A 618 10.45 12.25 -18.50
N THR A 619 9.94 11.33 -17.70
CA THR A 619 10.37 9.91 -17.66
C THR A 619 9.57 8.99 -18.57
N LEU A 620 8.46 9.49 -19.12
CA LEU A 620 7.64 8.80 -20.13
C LEU A 620 8.30 8.87 -21.50
#